data_AF-Q9RT16-F1
#
_entry.id   AF-Q9RT16-F1
#
_cell.length_a   1.000
_cell.length_b   1.000
_cell.length_c   1.000
_cell.angle_alpha   90.00
_cell.angle_beta   90.00
_cell.angle_gamma   90.00
#
_symmetry.space_group_name_H-M   'P 1'
#
loop_
_entity.id
_entity.type
_entity.pdbx_description
1 polymer ?
#
loop_
_entity_poly.entity_id
_entity_poly.type
_entity_poly.pdbx_seq_one_letter_code
_entity_poly.pdbx_strand_id
1 'polypeptide(L)'
;MTAVTAPPPALQTYLRRATAGLPASRRQEVWDELEEHVYCRAEQLEWRGAAPEQALAQALAELGPPLRVSAGMNGVHNMPKLISIGGIAALAVTAGLYALAGGGNPPLTLPIRTTQPVTPSCVRGTKPSGSNITIVSEKNGVTCYTFNDKKTYEGAFISLSTLKKAVSAHGGTVEHLSGSLWQVTLTGGERIRMVPFFTVGNDLYFLASGLASDLMNRPVKGGAAPQLSGYAQPTLTVGDLKLRFGEGHQNIGPAFYRGLGLELVSSVVYGQPQNHSLSGGETGPLVRVAQTDLPPGEVVLVFTKKAGEVYDTDIVPVGQDGKIQFKTAHEQLRFVADPAQLGPYPTGGRINAMAVRVSHVPLNNLKSGIFLPRSAQ
;
A
#
# COMPACT_ATOMS: atom_id res chain seq x y z
N MET A 1 7.40 -15.41 -47.19
CA MET A 1 6.01 -15.00 -47.52
C MET A 1 5.09 -16.13 -47.07
N THR A 2 4.71 -16.13 -45.80
CA THR A 2 3.68 -17.04 -45.26
C THR A 2 2.33 -16.56 -45.77
N ALA A 3 1.57 -17.46 -46.39
CA ALA A 3 0.22 -17.15 -46.87
C ALA A 3 -0.62 -16.66 -45.68
N VAL A 4 -1.34 -15.54 -45.87
CA VAL A 4 -2.31 -15.05 -44.87
C VAL A 4 -3.48 -16.03 -44.86
N THR A 5 -3.39 -17.04 -44.00
CA THR A 5 -4.51 -17.93 -43.72
C THR A 5 -5.62 -17.13 -43.08
N ALA A 6 -6.83 -17.20 -43.64
CA ALA A 6 -8.01 -16.56 -43.05
C ALA A 6 -8.20 -17.05 -41.60
N PRO A 7 -8.69 -16.18 -40.69
CA PRO A 7 -8.85 -16.56 -39.30
C PRO A 7 -9.84 -17.72 -39.13
N PRO A 8 -9.62 -18.62 -38.15
CA PRO A 8 -10.54 -19.72 -37.88
C PRO A 8 -11.98 -19.24 -37.67
N PRO A 9 -13.01 -19.98 -38.13
CA PRO A 9 -14.41 -19.54 -38.07
C PRO A 9 -14.89 -19.17 -36.65
N ALA A 10 -14.37 -19.85 -35.62
CA ALA A 10 -14.69 -19.57 -34.23
C ALA A 10 -14.18 -18.19 -33.78
N LEU A 11 -12.93 -17.85 -34.12
CA LEU A 11 -12.34 -16.54 -33.84
C LEU A 11 -13.08 -15.43 -34.59
N GLN A 12 -13.35 -15.61 -35.88
CA GLN A 12 -14.08 -14.61 -36.66
C GLN A 12 -15.49 -14.35 -36.12
N THR A 13 -16.19 -15.41 -35.68
CA THR A 13 -17.51 -15.29 -35.05
C THR A 13 -17.44 -14.54 -33.72
N TYR A 14 -16.40 -14.82 -32.94
CA TYR A 14 -16.16 -14.14 -31.67
C TYR A 14 -15.90 -12.64 -31.88
N LEU A 15 -14.94 -12.28 -32.74
CA LEU A 15 -14.54 -10.89 -33.00
C LEU A 15 -15.71 -10.05 -33.53
N ARG A 16 -16.55 -10.62 -34.40
CA ARG A 16 -17.78 -9.97 -34.89
C ARG A 16 -18.75 -9.61 -33.77
N ARG A 17 -18.90 -10.49 -32.78
CA ARG A 17 -19.76 -10.26 -31.62
C ARG A 17 -19.12 -9.29 -30.63
N ALA A 18 -17.82 -9.43 -30.37
CA ALA A 18 -17.07 -8.62 -29.41
C ALA A 18 -16.94 -7.16 -29.86
N THR A 19 -16.91 -6.90 -31.16
CA THR A 19 -16.79 -5.54 -31.73
C THR A 19 -18.12 -4.95 -32.19
N ALA A 20 -19.23 -5.66 -31.96
CA ALA A 20 -20.57 -5.17 -32.29
C ALA A 20 -20.88 -3.87 -31.52
N GLY A 21 -21.46 -2.89 -32.23
CA GLY A 21 -21.81 -1.58 -31.67
C GLY A 21 -20.72 -0.52 -31.74
N LEU A 22 -19.47 -0.89 -32.06
CA LEU A 22 -18.40 0.08 -32.22
C LEU A 22 -18.53 0.89 -33.52
N PRO A 23 -18.16 2.19 -33.52
CA PRO A 23 -18.02 2.98 -34.73
C PRO A 23 -17.06 2.31 -35.71
N ALA A 24 -17.31 2.40 -37.02
CA ALA A 24 -16.55 1.67 -38.03
C ALA A 24 -15.03 1.88 -37.92
N SER A 25 -14.59 3.11 -37.60
CA SER A 25 -13.17 3.45 -37.43
C SER A 25 -12.50 2.77 -36.23
N ARG A 26 -13.24 2.55 -35.12
CA ARG A 26 -12.74 1.86 -33.91
C ARG A 26 -12.94 0.36 -33.95
N ARG A 27 -13.91 -0.10 -34.73
CA ARG A 27 -14.21 -1.52 -34.89
C ARG A 27 -13.01 -2.28 -35.43
N GLN A 28 -12.33 -1.75 -36.46
CA GLN A 28 -11.19 -2.42 -37.06
C GLN A 28 -9.98 -2.45 -36.10
N GLU A 29 -9.68 -1.34 -35.44
CA GLU A 29 -8.60 -1.26 -34.44
C GLU A 29 -8.80 -2.27 -33.31
N VAL A 30 -9.98 -2.30 -32.70
CA VAL A 30 -10.30 -3.27 -31.63
C VAL A 30 -10.36 -4.70 -32.18
N TRP A 31 -10.75 -4.88 -33.44
CA TRP A 31 -10.71 -6.19 -34.09
C TRP A 31 -9.28 -6.72 -34.19
N ASP A 32 -8.37 -5.91 -34.71
CA ASP A 32 -6.97 -6.28 -34.91
C ASP A 32 -6.29 -6.56 -33.57
N GLU A 33 -6.52 -5.72 -32.56
CA GLU A 33 -5.97 -5.92 -31.21
C GLU A 33 -6.48 -7.21 -30.55
N LEU A 34 -7.78 -7.49 -30.65
CA LEU A 34 -8.37 -8.72 -30.09
C LEU A 34 -7.91 -9.97 -30.85
N GLU A 35 -7.76 -9.87 -32.17
CA GLU A 35 -7.26 -10.95 -33.02
C GLU A 35 -5.82 -11.29 -32.63
N GLU A 36 -4.93 -10.29 -32.57
CA GLU A 36 -3.55 -10.46 -32.14
C GLU A 36 -3.47 -11.05 -30.73
N HIS A 37 -4.25 -10.51 -29.79
CA HIS A 37 -4.26 -11.01 -28.41
C HIS A 37 -4.65 -12.49 -28.32
N VAL A 38 -5.69 -12.91 -29.04
CA VAL A 38 -6.14 -14.31 -29.04
C VAL A 38 -5.09 -15.22 -29.66
N TYR A 39 -4.44 -14.81 -30.75
CA TYR A 39 -3.38 -15.62 -31.36
C TYR A 39 -2.15 -15.75 -30.46
N CYS A 40 -1.66 -14.64 -29.88
CA CYS A 40 -0.54 -14.70 -28.94
C CYS A 40 -0.86 -15.61 -27.75
N ARG A 41 -2.12 -15.60 -27.28
CA ARG A 41 -2.53 -16.47 -26.17
C ARG A 41 -2.64 -17.93 -26.58
N ALA A 42 -3.20 -18.23 -27.76
CA ALA A 42 -3.25 -19.58 -28.29
C ALA A 42 -1.83 -20.16 -28.48
N GLU A 43 -0.90 -19.39 -29.06
CA GLU A 43 0.50 -19.79 -29.22
C GLU A 43 1.17 -20.13 -27.88
N GLN A 44 0.95 -19.31 -26.84
CA GLN A 44 1.44 -19.61 -25.49
C GLN A 44 0.88 -20.92 -24.91
N LEU A 45 -0.37 -21.25 -25.21
CA LEU A 45 -1.01 -22.49 -24.76
C LEU A 45 -0.48 -23.70 -25.55
N GLU A 46 -0.22 -23.53 -26.84
CA GLU A 46 0.46 -24.54 -27.67
C GLU A 46 1.86 -24.85 -27.14
N TRP A 47 2.65 -23.83 -26.76
CA TRP A 47 3.96 -24.02 -26.12
C TRP A 47 3.89 -24.78 -24.79
N ARG A 48 2.72 -24.81 -24.14
CA ARG A 48 2.46 -25.58 -22.92
C ARG A 48 1.90 -26.98 -23.20
N GLY A 49 1.85 -27.38 -24.47
CA GLY A 49 1.45 -28.71 -24.92
C GLY A 49 -0.02 -28.86 -25.30
N ALA A 50 -0.80 -27.78 -25.40
CA ALA A 50 -2.16 -27.86 -25.93
C ALA A 50 -2.15 -28.05 -27.46
N ALA A 51 -3.10 -28.81 -28.01
CA ALA A 51 -3.28 -28.88 -29.46
C ALA A 51 -3.82 -27.52 -30.00
N PRO A 52 -3.50 -27.10 -31.24
CA PRO A 52 -3.85 -25.76 -31.73
C PRO A 52 -5.34 -25.40 -31.61
N GLU A 53 -6.25 -26.31 -31.95
CA GLU A 53 -7.70 -26.07 -31.82
C GLU A 53 -8.13 -25.90 -30.36
N GLN A 54 -7.55 -26.69 -29.45
CA GLN A 54 -7.81 -26.60 -28.01
C GLN A 54 -7.24 -25.30 -27.42
N ALA A 55 -6.05 -24.91 -27.85
CA ALA A 55 -5.39 -23.68 -27.45
C ALA A 55 -6.21 -22.45 -27.85
N LEU A 56 -6.71 -22.42 -29.09
CA LEU A 56 -7.59 -21.34 -29.56
C LEU A 56 -8.93 -21.31 -28.80
N ALA A 57 -9.57 -22.47 -28.62
CA ALA A 57 -10.83 -22.56 -27.87
C ALA A 57 -10.64 -22.09 -26.43
N GLN A 58 -9.53 -22.46 -25.79
CA GLN A 58 -9.18 -22.02 -24.45
C GLN A 58 -8.85 -20.52 -24.40
N ALA A 59 -8.10 -19.98 -25.36
CA ALA A 59 -7.81 -18.55 -25.45
C ALA A 59 -9.10 -17.71 -25.56
N LEU A 60 -10.06 -18.16 -26.38
CA LEU A 60 -11.38 -17.52 -26.50
C LEU A 60 -12.21 -17.64 -25.21
N ALA A 61 -12.13 -18.78 -24.51
CA ALA A 61 -12.80 -18.98 -23.22
C ALA A 61 -12.21 -18.06 -22.13
N GLU A 62 -10.89 -17.89 -22.09
CA GLU A 62 -10.19 -17.01 -21.16
C GLU A 62 -10.52 -15.53 -21.40
N LEU A 63 -10.74 -15.12 -22.65
CA LEU A 63 -11.19 -13.76 -22.99
C LEU A 63 -12.63 -13.47 -22.51
N GLY A 64 -13.41 -14.53 -22.25
CA GLY A 64 -14.77 -14.46 -21.73
C GLY A 64 -15.84 -14.22 -22.81
N PRO A 65 -17.13 -14.08 -22.44
CA PRO A 65 -18.21 -13.95 -23.41
C PRO A 65 -18.10 -12.68 -24.27
N PRO A 66 -18.31 -12.75 -25.59
CA PRO A 66 -18.09 -11.61 -26.49
C PRO A 66 -19.03 -10.42 -26.19
N LEU A 67 -20.22 -10.67 -25.63
CA LEU A 67 -21.13 -9.59 -25.20
C LEU A 67 -20.55 -8.75 -24.06
N ARG A 68 -19.77 -9.36 -23.15
CA ARG A 68 -19.10 -8.64 -22.05
C ARG A 68 -17.97 -7.77 -22.58
N VAL A 69 -17.20 -8.28 -23.53
CA VAL A 69 -16.14 -7.52 -24.22
C VAL A 69 -16.75 -6.35 -24.98
N SER A 70 -17.82 -6.58 -25.75
CA SER A 70 -18.54 -5.52 -26.47
C SER A 70 -19.08 -4.42 -25.54
N ALA A 71 -19.70 -4.77 -24.42
CA ALA A 71 -20.18 -3.79 -23.46
C ALA A 71 -19.05 -2.93 -22.88
N GLY A 72 -17.91 -3.54 -22.56
CA GLY A 72 -16.71 -2.84 -22.09
C GLY A 72 -16.16 -1.87 -23.14
N MET A 73 -16.00 -2.33 -24.38
CA MET A 73 -15.46 -1.51 -25.48
C MET A 73 -16.40 -0.38 -25.88
N ASN A 74 -17.71 -0.63 -25.93
CA ASN A 74 -18.70 0.42 -26.18
C ASN A 74 -18.69 1.48 -25.07
N GLY A 75 -18.50 1.10 -23.80
CA GLY A 75 -18.35 2.05 -22.70
C GLY A 75 -17.14 2.98 -22.86
N VAL A 76 -16.01 2.46 -23.35
CA VAL A 76 -14.80 3.26 -23.57
C VAL A 76 -14.93 4.17 -24.80
N HIS A 77 -15.47 3.65 -25.91
CA HIS A 77 -15.41 4.34 -27.21
C HIS A 77 -16.65 5.16 -27.58
N ASN A 78 -17.81 4.87 -27.00
CA ASN A 78 -19.06 5.57 -27.32
C ASN A 78 -19.53 6.52 -26.21
N MET A 79 -18.80 6.65 -25.09
CA MET A 79 -19.14 7.66 -24.07
C MET A 79 -18.86 9.09 -24.58
N PRO A 80 -19.76 10.06 -24.32
CA PRO A 80 -19.53 11.47 -24.66
C PRO A 80 -18.21 11.99 -24.07
N LYS A 81 -17.39 12.64 -24.90
CA LYS A 81 -16.01 13.09 -24.62
C LYS A 81 -15.86 14.18 -23.54
N LEU A 82 -16.78 14.31 -22.59
CA LEU A 82 -16.60 15.24 -21.46
C LEU A 82 -15.67 14.70 -20.36
N ILE A 83 -15.14 13.48 -20.52
CA ILE A 83 -14.16 12.89 -19.61
C ILE A 83 -13.01 12.30 -20.43
N SER A 84 -12.34 13.10 -21.26
CA SER A 84 -11.10 12.70 -21.93
C SER A 84 -9.88 13.17 -21.15
N ILE A 85 -9.59 12.51 -20.03
CA ILE A 85 -8.22 12.32 -19.55
C ILE A 85 -8.02 10.80 -19.49
N GLY A 86 -7.86 10.21 -20.67
CA GLY A 86 -7.75 8.78 -20.88
C GLY A 86 -6.64 8.50 -21.87
N GLY A 87 -5.49 8.09 -21.34
CA GLY A 87 -4.37 7.59 -22.11
C GLY A 87 -3.57 6.51 -21.39
N ILE A 88 -4.14 5.84 -20.37
CA ILE A 88 -3.56 4.66 -19.69
C ILE A 88 -4.70 3.81 -19.09
N ALA A 89 -5.64 3.31 -19.90
CA ALA A 89 -6.74 2.45 -19.39
C ALA A 89 -6.81 1.06 -20.04
N ALA A 90 -6.09 0.80 -21.13
CA ALA A 90 -6.19 -0.46 -21.86
C ALA A 90 -5.43 -1.64 -21.22
N LEU A 91 -4.42 -1.40 -20.37
CA LEU A 91 -3.60 -2.49 -19.78
C LEU A 91 -4.05 -2.97 -18.38
N ALA A 92 -5.13 -2.41 -17.82
CA ALA A 92 -5.58 -2.79 -16.48
C ALA A 92 -6.62 -3.94 -16.45
N VAL A 93 -7.14 -4.36 -17.60
CA VAL A 93 -8.21 -5.39 -17.67
C VAL A 93 -7.64 -6.82 -17.65
N THR A 94 -6.39 -7.02 -18.07
CA THR A 94 -5.73 -8.34 -18.08
C THR A 94 -5.37 -8.87 -16.69
N ALA A 95 -5.33 -8.02 -15.66
CA ALA A 95 -5.11 -8.47 -14.27
C ALA A 95 -6.34 -9.18 -13.67
N GLY A 96 -7.55 -8.93 -14.20
CA GLY A 96 -8.79 -9.49 -13.68
C GLY A 96 -9.07 -10.95 -14.07
N LEU A 97 -8.43 -11.46 -15.14
CA LEU A 97 -8.70 -12.81 -15.66
C LEU A 97 -7.70 -13.88 -15.19
N TYR A 98 -6.54 -13.48 -14.66
CA TYR A 98 -5.60 -14.39 -14.00
C TYR A 98 -6.08 -14.87 -12.61
N ALA A 99 -7.17 -14.31 -12.08
CA ALA A 99 -7.72 -14.62 -10.77
C ALA A 99 -8.45 -15.98 -10.68
N LEU A 100 -8.67 -16.69 -11.79
CA LEU A 100 -9.52 -17.90 -11.80
C LEU A 100 -8.77 -19.24 -11.96
N ALA A 101 -7.44 -19.24 -12.12
CA ALA A 101 -6.68 -20.47 -12.43
C ALA A 101 -5.57 -20.86 -11.43
N GLY A 102 -5.37 -20.12 -10.34
CA GLY A 102 -4.36 -20.48 -9.33
C GLY A 102 -4.67 -19.84 -7.99
N GLY A 103 -4.82 -20.66 -6.94
CA GLY A 103 -5.35 -20.29 -5.63
C GLY A 103 -4.51 -19.27 -4.85
N GLY A 104 -4.62 -18.00 -5.23
CA GLY A 104 -4.18 -16.85 -4.45
C GLY A 104 -4.57 -15.57 -5.17
N ASN A 105 -5.44 -14.77 -4.55
CA ASN A 105 -5.77 -13.44 -5.08
C ASN A 105 -4.48 -12.60 -5.16
N PRO A 106 -4.08 -12.12 -6.35
CA PRO A 106 -2.92 -11.25 -6.47
C PRO A 106 -3.14 -9.98 -5.64
N PRO A 107 -2.07 -9.38 -5.06
CA PRO A 107 -2.22 -8.15 -4.31
C PRO A 107 -2.80 -7.03 -5.16
N LEU A 108 -3.90 -6.46 -4.69
CA LEU A 108 -4.49 -5.26 -5.25
C LEU A 108 -3.55 -4.09 -5.00
N THR A 109 -3.00 -3.56 -6.09
CA THR A 109 -2.07 -2.43 -6.02
C THR A 109 -2.87 -1.14 -5.88
N LEU A 110 -2.56 -0.37 -4.84
CA LEU A 110 -3.15 0.91 -4.51
C LEU A 110 -2.14 1.99 -4.90
N PRO A 111 -2.43 2.84 -5.90
CA PRO A 111 -1.64 4.01 -6.19
C PRO A 111 -1.46 4.89 -4.96
N ILE A 112 -0.22 5.32 -4.72
CA ILE A 112 0.13 6.16 -3.57
C ILE A 112 0.70 7.47 -4.04
N ARG A 113 0.21 8.53 -3.41
CA ARG A 113 0.80 9.85 -3.50
C ARG A 113 1.83 10.02 -2.39
N THR A 114 3.05 10.37 -2.76
CA THR A 114 4.17 10.49 -1.81
C THR A 114 4.33 11.87 -1.19
N THR A 115 3.57 12.86 -1.67
CA THR A 115 3.66 14.25 -1.20
C THR A 115 2.28 14.87 -1.08
N GLN A 116 1.99 15.50 0.04
CA GLN A 116 0.79 16.33 0.18
C GLN A 116 1.00 17.73 -0.43
N PRO A 117 -0.08 18.46 -0.77
CA PRO A 117 0.01 19.87 -1.12
C PRO A 117 0.62 20.71 0.00
N VAL A 118 1.29 21.79 -0.37
CA VAL A 118 1.77 22.79 0.59
C VAL A 118 0.55 23.55 1.12
N THR A 119 0.10 23.19 2.32
CA THR A 119 -0.99 23.86 3.03
C THR A 119 -0.42 24.70 4.16
N PRO A 120 -0.73 26.01 4.23
CA PRO A 120 -0.28 26.85 5.33
C PRO A 120 -0.82 26.37 6.68
N SER A 121 0.05 26.34 7.70
CA SER A 121 -0.34 26.17 9.10
C SER A 121 -0.57 27.55 9.71
N CYS A 122 -1.65 27.74 10.46
CA CYS A 122 -1.98 29.03 11.06
C CYS A 122 -2.00 28.94 12.59
N VAL A 123 -1.31 29.87 13.25
CA VAL A 123 -1.24 29.98 14.71
C VAL A 123 -1.65 31.38 15.15
N ARG A 124 -2.28 31.47 16.33
CA ARG A 124 -2.65 32.75 16.94
C ARG A 124 -1.66 33.08 18.06
N GLY A 125 -1.24 34.35 18.13
CA GLY A 125 -0.32 34.83 19.16
C GLY A 125 1.13 34.68 18.75
N THR A 126 1.79 33.58 19.13
CA THR A 126 3.23 33.42 18.90
C THR A 126 3.56 33.27 17.43
N LYS A 127 4.31 34.23 16.89
CA LYS A 127 4.82 34.18 15.52
C LYS A 127 5.91 33.11 15.41
N PRO A 128 5.69 32.06 14.61
CA PRO A 128 6.71 31.04 14.40
C PRO A 128 7.91 31.66 13.69
N SER A 129 9.11 31.24 14.10
CA SER A 129 10.38 31.70 13.53
C SER A 129 11.32 30.51 13.35
N GLY A 130 12.12 30.55 12.29
CA GLY A 130 13.02 29.46 11.90
C GLY A 130 13.44 29.61 10.44
N SER A 131 14.66 29.16 10.10
CA SER A 131 15.17 29.21 8.73
C SER A 131 14.38 28.31 7.76
N ASN A 132 13.67 27.33 8.30
CA ASN A 132 12.83 26.39 7.56
C ASN A 132 11.36 26.82 7.43
N ILE A 133 11.01 28.06 7.78
CA ILE A 133 9.63 28.56 7.77
C ILE A 133 9.52 29.80 6.87
N THR A 134 8.47 29.87 6.07
CA THR A 134 8.07 31.07 5.32
C THR A 134 6.71 31.54 5.80
N ILE A 135 6.61 32.79 6.26
CA ILE A 135 5.34 33.40 6.63
C ILE A 135 4.61 33.79 5.34
N VAL A 136 3.40 33.26 5.14
CA VAL A 136 2.59 33.50 3.93
C VAL A 136 1.48 34.51 4.17
N SER A 137 1.07 34.74 5.42
CA SER A 137 0.07 35.75 5.78
C SER A 137 0.12 36.08 7.27
N GLU A 138 -0.19 37.34 7.61
CA GLU A 138 -0.35 37.80 8.98
C GLU A 138 -1.58 38.71 9.04
N LYS A 139 -2.62 38.31 9.79
CA LYS A 139 -3.88 39.08 9.90
C LYS A 139 -4.56 38.84 11.24
N ASN A 140 -4.97 39.91 11.91
CA ASN A 140 -5.73 39.86 13.18
C ASN A 140 -5.08 38.96 14.25
N GLY A 141 -3.76 39.04 14.39
CA GLY A 141 -3.00 38.22 15.35
C GLY A 141 -2.88 36.73 14.98
N VAL A 142 -3.29 36.34 13.76
CA VAL A 142 -3.07 35.00 13.20
C VAL A 142 -1.93 35.06 12.19
N THR A 143 -0.89 34.27 12.41
CA THR A 143 0.22 34.08 11.47
C THR A 143 0.06 32.74 10.78
N CYS A 144 -0.04 32.76 9.45
CA CYS A 144 -0.01 31.56 8.63
C CYS A 144 1.37 31.40 7.98
N TYR A 145 1.89 30.18 7.98
CA TYR A 145 3.23 29.88 7.52
C TYR A 145 3.30 28.51 6.82
N THR A 146 4.30 28.34 5.97
CA THR A 146 4.65 27.08 5.31
C THR A 146 6.06 26.66 5.72
N PHE A 147 6.36 25.37 5.59
CA PHE A 147 7.70 24.86 5.75
C PHE A 147 8.44 24.91 4.41
N ASN A 148 9.72 25.28 4.45
CA ASN A 148 10.59 25.32 3.27
C ASN A 148 11.15 23.93 2.93
N ASP A 149 11.23 23.05 3.93
CA ASP A 149 11.68 21.67 3.72
C ASP A 149 10.56 20.83 3.09
N LYS A 150 10.83 20.31 1.88
CA LYS A 150 9.91 19.43 1.16
C LYS A 150 9.61 18.15 1.95
N LYS A 151 10.54 17.68 2.79
CA LYS A 151 10.36 16.48 3.62
C LYS A 151 9.21 16.60 4.61
N THR A 152 8.83 17.82 4.99
CA THR A 152 7.67 18.06 5.86
C THR A 152 6.35 17.68 5.18
N TYR A 153 6.33 17.65 3.85
CA TYR A 153 5.15 17.29 3.06
C TYR A 153 5.22 15.88 2.47
N GLU A 154 6.31 15.15 2.71
CA GLU A 154 6.43 13.75 2.31
C GLU A 154 5.54 12.85 3.18
N GLY A 155 4.93 11.85 2.56
CA GLY A 155 4.04 10.92 3.23
C GLY A 155 3.67 9.76 2.31
N ALA A 156 2.73 8.93 2.75
CA ALA A 156 2.12 7.89 1.92
C ALA A 156 0.61 8.09 1.98
N PHE A 157 0.02 8.58 0.90
CA PHE A 157 -1.39 8.97 0.86
C PHE A 157 -2.15 8.20 -0.21
N ILE A 158 -3.32 7.68 0.16
CA ILE A 158 -4.25 6.98 -0.74
C ILE A 158 -5.48 7.86 -0.98
N SER A 159 -5.95 7.95 -2.22
CA SER A 159 -7.16 8.70 -2.54
C SER A 159 -8.44 7.90 -2.26
N LEU A 160 -9.52 8.60 -1.94
CA LEU A 160 -10.84 7.99 -1.69
C LEU A 160 -11.36 7.26 -2.92
N SER A 161 -11.19 7.85 -4.10
CA SER A 161 -11.59 7.22 -5.37
C SER A 161 -10.91 5.87 -5.59
N THR A 162 -9.59 5.82 -5.35
CA THR A 162 -8.77 4.61 -5.43
C THR A 162 -9.24 3.58 -4.40
N LEU A 163 -9.42 4.02 -3.15
CA LEU A 163 -9.86 3.16 -2.06
C LEU A 163 -11.26 2.58 -2.32
N LYS A 164 -12.21 3.38 -2.81
CA LYS A 164 -13.55 2.95 -3.23
C LYS A 164 -13.47 1.88 -4.31
N LYS A 165 -12.76 2.16 -5.40
CA LYS A 165 -12.60 1.21 -6.51
C LYS A 165 -12.01 -0.11 -6.02
N ALA A 166 -10.98 -0.02 -5.19
CA ALA A 166 -10.27 -1.16 -4.65
C ALA A 166 -11.15 -2.04 -3.75
N VAL A 167 -11.81 -1.42 -2.77
CA VAL A 167 -12.65 -2.11 -1.78
C VAL A 167 -13.90 -2.69 -2.46
N SER A 168 -14.55 -1.95 -3.35
CA SER A 168 -15.73 -2.43 -4.08
C SER A 168 -15.41 -3.57 -5.05
N ALA A 169 -14.21 -3.62 -5.65
CA ALA A 169 -13.80 -4.74 -6.50
C ALA A 169 -13.75 -6.08 -5.74
N HIS A 170 -13.66 -6.05 -4.41
CA HIS A 170 -13.69 -7.24 -3.56
C HIS A 170 -15.01 -7.41 -2.79
N GLY A 171 -16.04 -6.62 -3.09
CA GLY A 171 -17.35 -6.71 -2.44
C GLY A 171 -17.46 -5.99 -1.10
N GLY A 172 -16.49 -5.13 -0.77
CA GLY A 172 -16.59 -4.21 0.36
C GLY A 172 -17.29 -2.89 0.01
N THR A 173 -17.49 -2.02 1.01
CA THR A 173 -18.08 -0.69 0.84
C THR A 173 -17.21 0.41 1.42
N VAL A 174 -17.36 1.64 0.91
CA VAL A 174 -16.76 2.83 1.51
C VAL A 174 -17.82 3.92 1.62
N GLU A 175 -18.15 4.27 2.85
CA GLU A 175 -19.29 5.13 3.20
C GLU A 175 -18.83 6.34 4.00
N HIS A 176 -19.51 7.48 3.77
CA HIS A 176 -19.36 8.65 4.62
C HIS A 176 -20.27 8.49 5.84
N LEU A 177 -19.72 8.64 7.05
CA LEU A 177 -20.51 8.49 8.27
C LEU A 177 -21.05 9.84 8.74
N SER A 178 -20.16 10.75 9.13
CA SER A 178 -20.50 12.09 9.62
C SER A 178 -19.24 12.97 9.69
N GLY A 179 -19.39 14.28 9.53
CA GLY A 179 -18.26 15.21 9.58
C GLY A 179 -17.14 14.81 8.60
N SER A 180 -15.93 14.62 9.10
CA SER A 180 -14.78 14.15 8.33
C SER A 180 -14.57 12.63 8.39
N LEU A 181 -15.46 11.87 9.03
CA LEU A 181 -15.30 10.44 9.25
C LEU A 181 -15.82 9.61 8.08
N TRP A 182 -14.96 8.75 7.56
CA TRP A 182 -15.28 7.75 6.54
C TRP A 182 -15.11 6.34 7.11
N GLN A 183 -15.94 5.41 6.65
CA GLN A 183 -15.86 4.01 7.00
C GLN A 183 -15.59 3.18 5.75
N VAL A 184 -14.60 2.30 5.84
CA VAL A 184 -14.32 1.25 4.88
C VAL A 184 -14.79 -0.06 5.49
N THR A 185 -15.68 -0.78 4.82
CA THR A 185 -16.11 -2.11 5.21
C THR A 185 -15.49 -3.12 4.25
N LEU A 186 -14.64 -4.01 4.76
CA LEU A 186 -14.08 -5.12 3.98
C LEU A 186 -15.09 -6.26 3.85
N THR A 187 -14.84 -7.19 2.93
CA THR A 187 -15.73 -8.33 2.63
C THR A 187 -15.98 -9.25 3.82
N GLY A 188 -15.03 -9.34 4.77
CA GLY A 188 -15.19 -10.08 6.04
C GLY A 188 -16.03 -9.34 7.08
N GLY A 189 -16.51 -8.13 6.77
CA GLY A 189 -17.28 -7.28 7.68
C GLY A 189 -16.43 -6.41 8.59
N GLU A 190 -15.10 -6.46 8.47
CA GLU A 190 -14.19 -5.57 9.18
C GLU A 190 -14.45 -4.12 8.77
N ARG A 191 -14.63 -3.26 9.77
CA ARG A 191 -14.87 -1.84 9.56
C ARG A 191 -13.62 -1.08 9.95
N ILE A 192 -13.12 -0.25 9.05
CA ILE A 192 -11.99 0.65 9.25
C ILE A 192 -12.50 2.08 9.21
N ARG A 193 -12.13 2.88 10.20
CA ARG A 193 -12.49 4.30 10.26
C ARG A 193 -11.32 5.16 9.86
N MET A 194 -11.55 6.14 8.99
CA MET A 194 -10.50 7.00 8.47
C MET A 194 -10.97 8.45 8.40
N VAL A 195 -10.04 9.37 8.62
CA VAL A 195 -10.25 10.82 8.48
C VAL A 195 -9.32 11.30 7.36
N PRO A 196 -9.82 12.08 6.38
CA PRO A 196 -9.00 12.58 5.31
C PRO A 196 -7.97 13.57 5.87
N PHE A 197 -6.75 13.48 5.35
CA PHE A 197 -5.62 14.32 5.71
C PHE A 197 -5.61 15.62 4.89
N PHE A 198 -5.96 15.54 3.61
CA PHE A 198 -6.11 16.70 2.72
C PHE A 198 -7.01 16.36 1.52
N THR A 199 -7.28 17.36 0.69
CA THR A 199 -8.05 17.25 -0.55
C THR A 199 -7.21 17.74 -1.73
N VAL A 200 -7.31 17.07 -2.88
CA VAL A 200 -6.78 17.58 -4.16
C VAL A 200 -7.84 17.46 -5.23
N GLY A 201 -8.19 18.59 -5.84
CA GLY A 201 -9.39 18.69 -6.66
C GLY A 201 -10.62 18.35 -5.81
N ASN A 202 -11.40 17.37 -6.25
CA ASN A 202 -12.57 16.89 -5.51
C ASN A 202 -12.32 15.55 -4.78
N ASP A 203 -11.08 15.08 -4.73
CA ASP A 203 -10.74 13.79 -4.14
C ASP A 203 -10.07 13.96 -2.77
N LEU A 204 -10.47 13.10 -1.84
CA LEU A 204 -9.98 13.10 -0.45
C LEU A 204 -8.80 12.14 -0.32
N TYR A 205 -7.78 12.52 0.43
CA TYR A 205 -6.58 11.71 0.62
C TYR A 205 -6.43 11.33 2.08
N PHE A 206 -6.15 10.05 2.33
CA PHE A 206 -5.95 9.49 3.66
C PHE A 206 -4.51 9.02 3.83
N LEU A 207 -4.00 8.98 5.06
CA LEU A 207 -2.76 8.28 5.35
C LEU A 207 -2.93 6.78 5.03
N ALA A 208 -2.05 6.24 4.19
CA ALA A 208 -2.09 4.84 3.78
C ALA A 208 -1.91 3.90 4.98
N SER A 209 -1.09 4.29 5.96
CA SER A 209 -0.91 3.57 7.22
C SER A 209 -2.18 3.47 8.05
N GLY A 210 -3.15 4.39 7.87
CA GLY A 210 -4.42 4.39 8.59
C GLY A 210 -5.24 3.11 8.44
N LEU A 211 -5.11 2.41 7.30
CA LEU A 211 -5.75 1.11 7.10
C LEU A 211 -5.17 0.03 8.02
N ALA A 212 -3.85 -0.04 8.13
CA ALA A 212 -3.17 -1.01 9.00
C ALA A 212 -3.39 -0.65 10.48
N SER A 213 -3.34 0.64 10.81
CA SER A 213 -3.57 1.18 12.15
C SER A 213 -4.94 0.77 12.71
N ASP A 214 -6.06 1.03 12.01
CA ASP A 214 -7.38 0.68 12.57
C ASP A 214 -7.55 -0.84 12.75
N LEU A 215 -6.98 -1.64 11.86
CA LEU A 215 -7.00 -3.11 11.94
C LEU A 215 -6.14 -3.69 13.07
N MET A 216 -5.02 -3.06 13.42
CA MET A 216 -4.21 -3.42 14.61
C MET A 216 -5.04 -3.32 15.90
N ASN A 217 -6.02 -2.42 15.91
CA ASN A 217 -6.78 -2.04 17.09
C ASN A 217 -8.05 -2.85 17.30
N ARG A 218 -8.39 -3.78 16.39
CA ARG A 218 -9.66 -4.50 16.43
C ARG A 218 -9.46 -6.00 16.24
N PRO A 219 -10.12 -6.84 17.05
CA PRO A 219 -10.21 -8.26 16.76
C PRO A 219 -10.90 -8.45 15.40
N VAL A 220 -10.19 -9.04 14.43
CA VAL A 220 -10.81 -9.53 13.20
C VAL A 220 -11.69 -10.72 13.58
N LYS A 221 -13.02 -10.60 13.38
CA LYS A 221 -13.97 -11.64 13.80
C LYS A 221 -13.85 -12.84 12.86
N GLY A 222 -13.34 -13.98 13.37
CA GLY A 222 -13.35 -15.25 12.65
C GLY A 222 -12.43 -15.31 11.42
N GLY A 223 -11.52 -14.34 11.25
CA GLY A 223 -10.58 -14.27 10.13
C GLY A 223 -9.11 -14.34 10.57
N ALA A 224 -8.22 -14.53 9.61
CA ALA A 224 -6.78 -14.45 9.84
C ALA A 224 -6.39 -13.05 10.32
N ALA A 225 -5.53 -12.98 11.33
CA ALA A 225 -5.04 -11.72 11.84
C ALA A 225 -4.34 -10.91 10.74
N PRO A 226 -4.49 -9.57 10.70
CA PRO A 226 -3.83 -8.74 9.71
C PRO A 226 -2.32 -8.90 9.77
N GLN A 227 -1.64 -8.89 8.63
CA GLN A 227 -0.18 -8.97 8.53
C GLN A 227 0.34 -7.93 7.55
N LEU A 228 1.53 -7.38 7.83
CA LEU A 228 2.27 -6.54 6.89
C LEU A 228 3.39 -7.35 6.23
N SER A 229 3.86 -6.90 5.07
CA SER A 229 5.03 -7.45 4.39
C SER A 229 5.61 -6.43 3.43
N GLY A 230 6.91 -6.53 3.12
CA GLY A 230 7.59 -5.65 2.18
C GLY A 230 7.86 -4.25 2.73
N TYR A 231 9.12 -3.79 2.66
CA TYR A 231 9.47 -2.44 3.11
C TYR A 231 9.07 -1.36 2.10
N ALA A 232 9.61 -1.43 0.88
CA ALA A 232 9.47 -0.36 -0.10
C ALA A 232 8.03 -0.21 -0.62
N GLN A 233 7.32 -1.32 -0.75
CA GLN A 233 5.89 -1.41 -1.08
C GLN A 233 5.20 -2.29 -0.06
N PRO A 234 4.77 -1.71 1.06
CA PRO A 234 4.05 -2.43 2.09
C PRO A 234 2.86 -3.15 1.49
N THR A 235 2.64 -4.39 1.90
CA THR A 235 1.47 -5.18 1.55
C THR A 235 0.77 -5.59 2.83
N LEU A 236 -0.46 -5.12 3.01
CA LEU A 236 -1.36 -5.49 4.09
C LEU A 236 -2.21 -6.68 3.65
N THR A 237 -2.13 -7.76 4.41
CA THR A 237 -2.92 -8.99 4.18
C THR A 237 -3.96 -9.14 5.29
N VAL A 238 -5.22 -9.37 4.93
CA VAL A 238 -6.34 -9.61 5.85
C VAL A 238 -7.20 -10.73 5.26
N GLY A 239 -7.08 -11.94 5.79
CA GLY A 239 -7.64 -13.13 5.14
C GLY A 239 -7.14 -13.25 3.69
N ASP A 240 -8.07 -13.31 2.73
CA ASP A 240 -7.75 -13.39 1.30
C ASP A 240 -7.48 -12.03 0.63
N LEU A 241 -7.75 -10.93 1.34
CA LEU A 241 -7.49 -9.58 0.84
C LEU A 241 -6.00 -9.26 0.99
N LYS A 242 -5.37 -8.87 -0.12
CA LYS A 242 -3.99 -8.37 -0.14
C LYS A 242 -3.98 -6.98 -0.78
N LEU A 243 -3.64 -5.97 0.01
CA LEU A 243 -3.53 -4.58 -0.42
C LEU A 243 -2.05 -4.19 -0.49
N ARG A 244 -1.52 -4.01 -1.69
CA ARG A 244 -0.15 -3.51 -1.90
C ARG A 244 -0.18 -2.00 -2.08
N PHE A 245 0.59 -1.28 -1.29
CA PHE A 245 0.71 0.17 -1.38
C PHE A 245 1.87 0.55 -2.31
N GLY A 246 1.56 1.30 -3.36
CA GLY A 246 2.54 1.80 -4.35
C GLY A 246 2.76 0.88 -5.55
N GLU A 247 3.23 1.44 -6.66
CA GLU A 247 3.27 0.79 -7.99
C GLU A 247 4.68 0.37 -8.43
N GLY A 248 5.48 -0.27 -7.57
CA GLY A 248 6.77 -0.83 -8.01
C GLY A 248 7.96 0.15 -8.02
N HIS A 249 7.74 1.39 -8.44
CA HIS A 249 8.79 2.37 -8.72
C HIS A 249 9.11 3.35 -7.57
N GLN A 250 8.31 3.33 -6.51
CA GLN A 250 8.45 4.22 -5.35
C GLN A 250 8.85 3.42 -4.11
N ASN A 251 9.74 4.00 -3.30
CA ASN A 251 10.02 3.53 -1.94
C ASN A 251 9.18 4.35 -0.95
N ILE A 252 8.00 3.83 -0.60
CA ILE A 252 7.08 4.51 0.33
C ILE A 252 7.22 4.01 1.77
N GLY A 253 8.06 2.99 1.99
CA GLY A 253 8.28 2.35 3.28
C GLY A 253 8.54 3.33 4.43
N PRO A 254 9.53 4.22 4.32
CA PRO A 254 9.84 5.18 5.39
C PRO A 254 8.63 6.02 5.83
N ALA A 255 7.79 6.45 4.89
CA ALA A 255 6.61 7.26 5.18
C ALA A 255 5.47 6.42 5.75
N PHE A 256 5.21 5.25 5.14
CA PHE A 256 4.16 4.33 5.58
C PHE A 256 4.40 3.83 7.02
N TYR A 257 5.60 3.32 7.29
CA TYR A 257 5.94 2.74 8.59
C TYR A 257 6.11 3.80 9.69
N ARG A 258 6.58 5.01 9.37
CA ARG A 258 6.58 6.13 10.33
C ARG A 258 5.18 6.41 10.87
N GLY A 259 4.16 6.31 10.01
CA GLY A 259 2.76 6.45 10.40
C GLY A 259 2.23 5.33 11.31
N LEU A 260 2.98 4.24 11.52
CA LEU A 260 2.61 3.11 12.39
C LEU A 260 3.52 2.97 13.62
N GLY A 261 4.67 3.64 13.65
CA GLY A 261 5.76 3.34 14.60
C GLY A 261 5.32 3.27 16.07
N LEU A 262 4.59 4.28 16.54
CA LEU A 262 4.12 4.31 17.94
C LEU A 262 3.04 3.26 18.22
N GLU A 263 2.16 2.97 17.27
CA GLU A 263 1.15 1.93 17.45
C GLU A 263 1.77 0.53 17.50
N LEU A 264 2.81 0.29 16.68
CA LEU A 264 3.58 -0.95 16.73
C LEU A 264 4.27 -1.09 18.09
N VAL A 265 4.89 -0.03 18.60
CA VAL A 265 5.47 -0.02 19.96
C VAL A 265 4.40 -0.31 21.01
N SER A 266 3.25 0.36 20.97
CA SER A 266 2.17 0.16 21.94
C SER A 266 1.64 -1.28 21.91
N SER A 267 1.47 -1.86 20.72
CA SER A 267 1.09 -3.26 20.56
C SER A 267 2.11 -4.21 21.19
N VAL A 268 3.41 -3.95 21.04
CA VAL A 268 4.45 -4.79 21.64
C VAL A 268 4.56 -4.61 23.15
N VAL A 269 4.53 -3.38 23.66
CA VAL A 269 4.72 -3.11 25.10
C VAL A 269 3.47 -3.47 25.90
N TYR A 270 2.30 -3.02 25.45
CA TYR A 270 1.05 -3.11 26.22
C TYR A 270 0.11 -4.22 25.73
N GLY A 271 0.38 -4.81 24.56
CA GLY A 271 -0.53 -5.75 23.94
C GLY A 271 -1.76 -5.09 23.29
N GLN A 272 -1.92 -3.76 23.43
CA GLN A 272 -2.99 -3.00 22.77
C GLN A 272 -2.49 -1.62 22.29
N PRO A 273 -2.86 -1.15 21.08
CA PRO A 273 -2.28 0.07 20.52
C PRO A 273 -2.94 1.41 20.93
N GLN A 274 -4.19 1.45 21.43
CA GLN A 274 -4.94 2.73 21.60
C GLN A 274 -5.03 3.30 23.03
N ASN A 275 -4.63 2.57 24.07
CA ASN A 275 -4.91 2.99 25.45
C ASN A 275 -3.77 3.80 26.10
N HIS A 276 -2.72 4.13 25.35
CA HIS A 276 -1.52 4.76 25.89
C HIS A 276 -1.10 5.95 25.05
N SER A 277 -0.98 7.11 25.70
CA SER A 277 -0.42 8.32 25.09
C SER A 277 1.09 8.17 24.94
N LEU A 278 1.51 7.53 23.85
CA LEU A 278 2.92 7.44 23.48
C LEU A 278 3.35 8.69 22.74
N SER A 279 4.58 9.14 23.02
CA SER A 279 5.21 10.22 22.28
C SER A 279 6.44 9.70 21.55
N GLY A 280 6.57 10.07 20.28
CA GLY A 280 7.78 9.82 19.51
C GLY A 280 8.88 10.78 19.94
N GLY A 281 10.05 10.24 20.27
CA GLY A 281 11.26 11.05 20.32
C GLY A 281 11.89 11.19 18.93
N GLU A 282 12.80 12.14 18.79
CA GLU A 282 13.60 12.27 17.57
C GLU A 282 14.58 11.10 17.49
N THR A 283 14.44 10.26 16.47
CA THR A 283 15.42 9.21 16.19
C THR A 283 16.78 9.87 15.97
N GLY A 284 17.73 9.58 16.85
CA GLY A 284 19.03 10.25 16.85
C GLY A 284 19.86 10.03 15.58
N PRO A 285 20.95 10.78 15.39
CA PRO A 285 21.67 10.85 14.12
C PRO A 285 22.57 9.64 13.86
N LEU A 286 22.85 8.80 14.87
CA LEU A 286 23.79 7.69 14.74
C LEU A 286 23.15 6.56 13.95
N VAL A 287 23.86 6.05 12.94
CA VAL A 287 23.47 4.83 12.23
C VAL A 287 24.19 3.64 12.86
N ARG A 288 23.44 2.59 13.19
CA ARG A 288 23.94 1.35 13.79
C ARG A 288 23.54 0.17 12.95
N VAL A 289 24.36 -0.87 13.04
CA VAL A 289 24.18 -2.10 12.30
C VAL A 289 24.01 -3.24 13.29
N ALA A 290 23.04 -4.11 13.03
CA ALA A 290 22.90 -5.36 13.74
C ALA A 290 22.68 -6.50 12.74
N GLN A 291 23.27 -7.66 13.03
CA GLN A 291 23.10 -8.88 12.25
C GLN A 291 21.84 -9.61 12.74
N THR A 292 21.04 -10.07 11.79
CA THR A 292 19.83 -10.85 12.04
C THR A 292 19.90 -12.18 11.28
N ASP A 293 19.09 -13.14 11.70
CA ASP A 293 18.84 -14.40 10.97
C ASP A 293 17.54 -14.31 10.14
N LEU A 294 16.97 -13.10 10.00
CA LEU A 294 15.76 -12.87 9.22
C LEU A 294 16.09 -12.85 7.71
N PRO A 295 15.17 -13.34 6.85
CA PRO A 295 15.32 -13.22 5.41
C PRO A 295 15.46 -11.75 4.93
N PRO A 296 16.18 -11.50 3.82
CA PRO A 296 16.21 -10.19 3.18
C PRO A 296 14.80 -9.68 2.83
N GLY A 297 14.58 -8.38 3.01
CA GLY A 297 13.30 -7.72 2.72
C GLY A 297 12.25 -7.81 3.84
N GLU A 298 12.50 -8.58 4.91
CA GLU A 298 11.73 -8.49 6.14
C GLU A 298 11.86 -7.08 6.75
N VAL A 299 10.84 -6.66 7.50
CA VAL A 299 10.74 -5.34 8.11
C VAL A 299 10.89 -5.47 9.61
N VAL A 300 11.82 -4.69 10.17
CA VAL A 300 12.15 -4.71 11.59
C VAL A 300 11.88 -3.34 12.19
N LEU A 301 11.10 -3.31 13.27
CA LEU A 301 10.99 -2.19 14.17
C LEU A 301 12.11 -2.31 15.22
N VAL A 302 12.92 -1.27 15.36
CA VAL A 302 13.88 -1.09 16.44
C VAL A 302 13.44 0.09 17.30
N PHE A 303 13.41 -0.08 18.62
CA PHE A 303 13.06 1.03 19.50
C PHE A 303 13.71 0.98 20.88
N THR A 304 13.86 2.16 21.46
CA THR A 304 14.37 2.40 22.82
C THR A 304 13.38 3.24 23.60
N LYS A 305 13.33 3.05 24.93
CA LYS A 305 12.52 3.90 25.82
C LYS A 305 13.41 5.01 26.36
N LYS A 306 13.05 6.27 26.08
CA LYS A 306 13.77 7.45 26.57
C LYS A 306 13.36 7.75 28.00
N ALA A 307 12.15 8.23 28.23
CA ALA A 307 11.67 8.52 29.59
C ALA A 307 10.15 8.53 29.60
N GLY A 308 9.53 8.12 30.70
CA GLY A 308 8.06 8.01 30.75
C GLY A 308 7.56 7.20 29.56
N GLU A 309 6.59 7.71 28.81
CA GLU A 309 6.05 7.06 27.61
C GLU A 309 6.62 7.62 26.29
N VAL A 310 7.88 8.06 26.32
CA VAL A 310 8.61 8.55 25.15
C VAL A 310 9.50 7.45 24.59
N TYR A 311 9.31 7.13 23.31
CA TYR A 311 10.07 6.09 22.60
C TYR A 311 10.73 6.66 21.35
N ASP A 312 11.99 6.29 21.14
CA ASP A 312 12.66 6.50 19.86
C ASP A 312 12.45 5.24 19.01
N THR A 313 12.05 5.42 17.76
CA THR A 313 11.73 4.29 16.86
C THR A 313 12.45 4.46 15.53
N ASP A 314 12.84 3.34 14.95
CA ASP A 314 13.21 3.26 13.54
C ASP A 314 12.66 1.96 12.95
N ILE A 315 12.23 2.00 11.69
CA ILE A 315 11.67 0.85 10.99
C ILE A 315 12.40 0.68 9.68
N VAL A 316 13.06 -0.46 9.54
CA VAL A 316 14.08 -0.67 8.51
C VAL A 316 13.92 -2.06 7.88
N PRO A 317 14.33 -2.21 6.61
CA PRO A 317 14.38 -3.52 5.98
C PRO A 317 15.61 -4.30 6.45
N VAL A 318 15.52 -5.63 6.39
CA VAL A 318 16.68 -6.52 6.43
C VAL A 318 17.35 -6.50 5.05
N GLY A 319 18.65 -6.18 5.03
CA GLY A 319 19.48 -6.19 3.83
C GLY A 319 19.75 -7.60 3.29
N GLN A 320 20.34 -7.67 2.10
CA GLN A 320 20.72 -8.94 1.46
C GLN A 320 21.77 -9.73 2.25
N ASP A 321 22.52 -9.04 3.11
CA ASP A 321 23.52 -9.61 4.03
C ASP A 321 22.93 -10.02 5.40
N GLY A 322 21.60 -9.99 5.55
CA GLY A 322 20.91 -10.29 6.81
C GLY A 322 21.09 -9.19 7.88
N LYS A 323 21.65 -8.03 7.53
CA LYS A 323 21.86 -6.93 8.47
C LYS A 323 20.71 -5.93 8.42
N ILE A 324 20.44 -5.31 9.55
CA ILE A 324 19.60 -4.12 9.65
C ILE A 324 20.48 -2.90 9.92
N GLN A 325 20.23 -1.80 9.22
CA GLN A 325 20.87 -0.50 9.47
C GLN A 325 19.80 0.47 9.97
N PHE A 326 19.94 0.96 11.19
CA PHE A 326 18.91 1.76 11.87
C PHE A 326 19.52 2.95 12.59
N LYS A 327 18.71 4.00 12.78
CA LYS A 327 19.06 5.23 13.47
C LYS A 327 18.78 5.15 14.97
N THR A 328 19.61 5.80 15.77
CA THR A 328 19.46 5.88 17.22
C THR A 328 20.20 7.09 17.79
N ALA A 329 19.81 7.51 19.00
CA ALA A 329 20.52 8.53 19.76
C ALA A 329 21.65 7.95 20.62
N HIS A 330 21.80 6.62 20.68
CA HIS A 330 22.62 5.96 21.70
C HIS A 330 23.83 5.23 21.12
N GLU A 331 24.97 5.41 21.78
CA GLU A 331 26.23 4.82 21.38
C GLU A 331 26.40 3.35 21.76
N GLN A 332 25.64 2.84 22.73
CA GLN A 332 25.75 1.45 23.14
C GLN A 332 24.35 0.92 23.37
N LEU A 333 23.98 -0.09 22.60
CA LEU A 333 22.69 -0.75 22.71
C LEU A 333 22.86 -2.17 23.23
N ARG A 334 21.92 -2.60 24.06
CA ARG A 334 21.71 -4.00 24.44
C ARG A 334 20.34 -4.41 23.95
N PHE A 335 20.27 -5.38 23.05
CA PHE A 335 18.98 -5.92 22.66
C PHE A 335 18.40 -6.79 23.79
N VAL A 336 17.14 -6.56 24.10
CA VAL A 336 16.35 -7.30 25.10
C VAL A 336 15.12 -7.91 24.45
N ALA A 337 14.64 -9.04 24.99
CA ALA A 337 13.46 -9.74 24.49
C ALA A 337 12.21 -9.48 25.36
N ASP A 338 12.39 -8.92 26.55
CA ASP A 338 11.30 -8.59 27.47
C ASP A 338 11.06 -7.08 27.47
N PRO A 339 9.86 -6.60 27.05
CA PRO A 339 9.51 -5.17 27.09
C PRO A 339 9.68 -4.53 28.47
N ALA A 340 9.55 -5.29 29.56
CA ALA A 340 9.76 -4.77 30.92
C ALA A 340 11.20 -4.32 31.18
N GLN A 341 12.16 -4.76 30.35
CA GLN A 341 13.57 -4.40 30.47
C GLN A 341 13.94 -3.11 29.73
N LEU A 342 13.01 -2.47 28.99
CA LEU A 342 13.32 -1.23 28.27
C LEU A 342 13.64 -0.03 29.18
N GLY A 343 13.42 -0.13 30.49
CA GLY A 343 13.88 0.87 31.47
C GLY A 343 14.04 0.33 32.89
N PRO A 344 14.52 1.16 33.84
CA PRO A 344 15.20 2.44 33.62
C PRO A 344 16.69 2.21 33.27
N TYR A 345 17.27 3.20 32.57
CA TYR A 345 18.69 3.33 32.21
C TYR A 345 19.66 2.51 33.07
N PRO A 346 20.25 1.42 32.55
CA PRO A 346 21.29 0.72 33.29
C PRO A 346 22.48 1.66 33.50
N THR A 347 23.04 1.64 34.71
CA THR A 347 24.33 2.26 35.01
C THR A 347 25.39 1.75 34.03
N GLY A 348 26.17 2.67 33.42
CA GLY A 348 27.25 2.32 32.48
C GLY A 348 27.03 2.70 31.01
N GLY A 349 26.01 3.50 30.67
CA GLY A 349 25.88 4.13 29.35
C GLY A 349 25.33 3.24 28.23
N ARG A 350 24.98 1.98 28.52
CA ARG A 350 24.33 1.07 27.58
C ARG A 350 22.81 1.14 27.74
N ILE A 351 22.09 1.36 26.64
CA ILE A 351 20.62 1.46 26.62
C ILE A 351 20.01 0.16 26.13
N ASN A 352 18.95 -0.30 26.81
CA ASN A 352 18.20 -1.45 26.34
C ASN A 352 17.34 -1.05 25.13
N ALA A 353 17.45 -1.81 24.05
CA ALA A 353 16.68 -1.67 22.82
C ALA A 353 15.92 -2.96 22.55
N MET A 354 14.84 -2.89 21.78
CA MET A 354 14.14 -4.06 21.31
C MET A 354 14.09 -4.07 19.79
N ALA A 355 14.20 -5.26 19.21
CA ALA A 355 14.01 -5.50 17.79
C ALA A 355 12.81 -6.43 17.60
N VAL A 356 11.92 -6.05 16.69
CA VAL A 356 10.67 -6.77 16.44
C VAL A 356 10.48 -6.92 14.95
N ARG A 357 10.33 -8.16 14.47
CA ARG A 357 9.88 -8.45 13.11
C ARG A 357 8.43 -8.01 12.99
N VAL A 358 8.15 -7.11 12.06
CA VAL A 358 6.81 -6.57 11.79
C VAL A 358 6.17 -7.29 10.60
N SER A 359 6.98 -7.72 9.63
CA SER A 359 6.48 -8.43 8.46
C SER A 359 6.15 -9.89 8.77
N HIS A 360 5.06 -10.38 8.17
CA HIS A 360 4.55 -11.74 8.32
C HIS A 360 4.21 -12.14 9.77
N VAL A 361 4.13 -11.15 10.67
CA VAL A 361 3.70 -11.33 12.06
C VAL A 361 2.27 -10.79 12.19
N PRO A 362 1.36 -11.54 12.84
CA PRO A 362 0.04 -11.03 13.19
C PRO A 362 0.13 -9.69 13.92
N LEU A 363 -0.50 -8.66 13.37
CA LEU A 363 -0.46 -7.30 13.89
C LEU A 363 -1.08 -7.16 15.30
N ASN A 364 -1.97 -8.09 15.68
CA ASN A 364 -2.55 -8.21 17.02
C ASN A 364 -1.70 -9.05 17.99
N ASN A 365 -0.57 -9.60 17.56
CA ASN A 365 0.36 -10.38 18.37
C ASN A 365 1.83 -10.09 18.00
N LEU A 366 2.19 -8.81 17.92
CA LEU A 366 3.55 -8.39 17.54
C LEU A 366 4.63 -8.84 18.54
N LYS A 367 4.25 -9.20 19.78
CA LYS A 367 5.18 -9.82 20.74
C LYS A 367 5.81 -11.11 20.20
N SER A 368 5.10 -11.86 19.35
CA SER A 368 5.65 -13.06 18.70
C SER A 368 6.76 -12.76 17.69
N GLY A 369 6.89 -11.50 17.26
CA GLY A 369 7.96 -11.04 16.37
C GLY A 369 9.22 -10.57 17.09
N ILE A 370 9.26 -10.55 18.43
CA ILE A 370 10.44 -10.12 19.18
C ILE A 370 11.60 -11.09 18.95
N PHE A 371 12.79 -10.56 18.67
CA PHE A 371 14.01 -11.36 18.51
C PHE A 371 15.25 -10.61 19.00
N LEU A 372 16.34 -11.34 19.18
CA LEU A 372 17.62 -10.79 19.63
C LEU A 372 18.62 -10.77 18.47
N PRO A 373 18.82 -9.63 17.79
CA PRO A 373 19.86 -9.52 16.78
C PRO A 373 21.25 -9.54 17.46
N ARG A 374 22.24 -10.03 16.72
CA ARG A 374 23.64 -9.97 17.14
C ARG A 374 24.18 -8.59 16.79
N SER A 375 24.94 -7.96 17.68
CA SER A 375 25.63 -6.72 17.34
C SER A 375 26.58 -7.00 16.18
N ALA A 376 26.51 -6.22 15.10
CA ALA A 376 27.52 -6.29 14.06
C ALA A 376 28.81 -5.72 14.64
N GLN A 377 29.89 -6.52 14.62
CA GLN A 377 31.22 -6.06 15.03
C GLN A 377 31.73 -4.96 14.11
#